data_AF-A0A8H6B4Q9-F1
#
_entry.id   AF-A0A8H6B4Q9-F1
#
_cell.length_a   1.000
_cell.length_b   1.000
_cell.length_c   1.000
_cell.angle_alpha   90.00
_cell.angle_beta   90.00
_cell.angle_gamma   90.00
#
_symmetry.space_group_name_H-M   'P 1'
#
loop_
_entity.id
_entity.type
_entity.pdbx_description
1 polymer ?
#
loop_
_entity_poly.entity_id
_entity_poly.type
_entity_poly.pdbx_seq_one_letter_code
_entity_poly.pdbx_strand_id
1 'polypeptide(L)'
;MPERWIRYDLTPINTTTSGTSLVSRTNVRVCERVLTIITQCLTIVNIVVTLSDTIGAAIKSLSDAGSCGKSSGSLDGVSWVYYATGRNCDTTAEVKTIQGAIKQHLITTDGNSLCSTECLDLTHSGTWSGFLLIPVVAESVVDEVILS
;
A
#
# COMPACT_ATOMS: atom_id res chain seq x y z
N MET A 1 -13.02 24.46 17.42
CA MET A 1 -12.90 23.79 16.10
C MET A 1 -13.56 24.68 15.05
N PRO A 2 -13.18 24.63 13.76
CA PRO A 2 -11.87 24.37 13.13
C PRO A 2 -11.60 25.36 11.94
N GLU A 3 -10.70 24.97 11.03
CA GLU A 3 -10.44 25.45 9.63
C GLU A 3 -9.03 26.04 9.44
N ARG A 4 -8.16 25.29 8.73
CA ARG A 4 -7.20 25.80 7.72
C ARG A 4 -6.42 24.64 7.09
N TRP A 5 -6.99 24.09 6.04
CA TRP A 5 -6.33 23.25 5.04
C TRP A 5 -5.76 24.19 3.97
N ILE A 6 -4.44 24.12 3.75
CA ILE A 6 -3.74 24.94 2.76
C ILE A 6 -3.91 24.29 1.39
N ARG A 7 -4.47 25.05 0.43
CA ARG A 7 -4.42 24.74 -1.00
C ARG A 7 -3.00 25.06 -1.50
N TYR A 8 -2.37 24.10 -2.18
CA TYR A 8 -1.23 24.40 -3.03
C TYR A 8 -1.72 24.57 -4.47
N ASP A 9 -1.53 25.78 -4.99
CA ASP A 9 -1.80 26.16 -6.37
C ASP A 9 -0.55 25.85 -7.21
N LEU A 10 -0.72 25.07 -8.29
CA LEU A 10 0.34 24.74 -9.23
C LEU A 10 0.09 25.45 -10.56
N THR A 11 0.46 26.72 -10.65
CA THR A 11 0.59 27.40 -11.95
C THR A 11 1.98 27.16 -12.54
N PRO A 12 2.12 26.73 -13.81
CA PRO A 12 3.41 26.71 -14.49
C PRO A 12 3.64 28.00 -15.30
N ILE A 13 4.84 28.60 -15.22
CA ILE A 13 5.27 29.67 -16.15
C ILE A 13 6.65 29.34 -16.77
N ASN A 14 6.59 29.15 -18.09
CA ASN A 14 7.55 29.11 -19.22
C ASN A 14 9.09 29.27 -19.07
N THR A 15 9.78 28.26 -19.63
CA THR A 15 10.91 28.24 -20.60
C THR A 15 12.05 29.27 -20.56
N THR A 16 13.30 28.82 -20.31
CA THR A 16 14.42 28.78 -21.29
C THR A 16 15.68 28.04 -20.76
N THR A 17 16.13 27.06 -21.56
CA THR A 17 17.49 26.49 -21.77
C THR A 17 18.58 26.52 -20.67
N SER A 18 18.97 25.33 -20.19
CA SER A 18 20.37 24.83 -20.11
C SER A 18 20.39 23.39 -19.57
N GLY A 19 21.18 22.53 -20.22
CA GLY A 19 21.14 21.08 -20.03
C GLY A 19 21.51 20.63 -18.61
N THR A 20 20.59 19.93 -17.98
CA THR A 20 20.87 18.90 -16.97
C THR A 20 19.98 17.71 -17.29
N SER A 21 20.58 16.52 -17.28
CA SER A 21 19.89 15.23 -17.32
C SER A 21 18.61 15.31 -16.51
N LEU A 22 17.46 15.03 -17.15
CA LEU A 22 16.17 14.97 -16.48
C LEU A 22 16.26 13.83 -15.45
N VAL A 23 16.59 14.17 -14.20
CA VAL A 23 16.33 13.29 -13.08
C VAL A 23 14.83 13.05 -13.13
N SER A 24 14.47 11.83 -13.52
CA SER A 24 13.09 11.36 -13.51
C SER A 24 12.51 11.75 -12.15
N ARG A 25 11.55 12.67 -12.16
CA ARG A 25 10.84 13.06 -10.94
C ARG A 25 10.19 11.78 -10.43
N THR A 26 10.77 11.19 -9.39
CA THR A 26 10.23 10.01 -8.74
C THR A 26 8.80 10.34 -8.35
N ASN A 27 7.87 9.65 -9.01
CA ASN A 27 6.44 9.86 -8.87
C ASN A 27 6.12 9.83 -7.37
N VAL A 28 5.60 10.94 -6.83
CA VAL A 28 5.16 11.02 -5.44
C VAL A 28 3.93 10.12 -5.37
N ARG A 29 4.13 8.85 -5.01
CA ARG A 29 3.03 7.92 -4.78
C ARG A 29 2.43 8.26 -3.43
N VAL A 30 1.56 9.26 -3.45
CA VAL A 30 0.55 9.41 -2.41
C VAL A 30 -0.31 8.15 -2.51
N CYS A 31 -0.53 7.49 -1.39
CA CYS A 31 -1.72 6.67 -1.22
C CYS A 31 -2.91 7.64 -1.25
N GLU A 32 -3.25 8.12 -2.45
CA GLU A 32 -4.41 8.94 -2.62
C GLU A 32 -5.56 8.03 -2.25
N ARG A 33 -6.19 8.33 -1.11
CA ARG A 33 -7.37 7.65 -0.63
C ARG A 33 -8.48 7.98 -1.62
N VAL A 34 -8.45 7.35 -2.79
CA VAL A 34 -9.59 7.31 -3.68
C VAL A 34 -10.61 6.51 -2.89
N LEU A 35 -11.48 7.24 -2.19
CA LEU A 35 -12.70 6.70 -1.61
C LEU A 35 -13.56 6.26 -2.78
N THR A 36 -13.24 5.13 -3.42
CA THR A 36 -14.29 4.31 -4.00
C THR A 36 -15.10 3.85 -2.81
N ILE A 37 -16.15 4.61 -2.50
CA ILE A 37 -17.16 4.24 -1.52
C ILE A 37 -17.89 3.05 -2.14
N ILE A 38 -17.31 1.86 -2.01
CA ILE A 38 -17.98 0.63 -2.34
C ILE A 38 -18.93 0.34 -1.17
N THR A 39 -20.17 0.02 -1.48
CA THR A 39 -21.22 -0.31 -0.49
C THR A 39 -21.00 -1.66 0.20
N GLN A 40 -19.99 -2.41 -0.24
CA GLN A 40 -19.70 -3.77 0.20
C GLN A 40 -18.27 -3.86 0.72
N CYS A 41 -18.16 -4.23 1.99
CA CYS A 41 -16.89 -4.58 2.60
C CYS A 41 -16.58 -6.06 2.35
N LEU A 42 -15.33 -6.37 2.07
CA LEU A 42 -14.86 -7.74 1.99
C LEU A 42 -14.52 -8.24 3.41
N THR A 43 -15.25 -9.23 3.91
CA THR A 43 -14.95 -9.84 5.21
C THR A 43 -13.76 -10.77 5.10
N ILE A 44 -12.70 -10.52 5.87
CA ILE A 44 -11.43 -11.25 5.82
C ILE A 44 -11.16 -12.10 7.07
N VAL A 45 -12.13 -12.28 7.96
CA VAL A 45 -11.99 -12.99 9.25
C VAL A 45 -11.26 -14.35 9.10
N ASN A 46 -11.63 -15.14 8.09
CA ASN A 46 -11.09 -16.49 7.90
C ASN A 46 -9.68 -16.52 7.30
N ILE A 47 -9.27 -15.43 6.66
CA ILE A 47 -8.01 -15.36 5.90
C ILE A 47 -7.01 -14.39 6.53
N VAL A 48 -7.40 -13.57 7.52
CA VAL A 48 -6.58 -12.48 8.05
C VAL A 48 -5.21 -12.96 8.55
N VAL A 49 -5.15 -14.14 9.18
CA VAL A 49 -3.89 -14.73 9.64
C VAL A 49 -3.02 -15.13 8.45
N THR A 50 -3.55 -15.93 7.54
CA THR A 50 -2.84 -16.40 6.34
C THR A 50 -2.40 -15.23 5.46
N LEU A 51 -3.27 -14.25 5.25
CA LEU A 51 -3.01 -13.04 4.47
C LEU A 51 -1.83 -12.26 5.08
N SER A 52 -1.87 -12.02 6.39
CA SER A 52 -0.79 -11.31 7.09
C SER A 52 0.52 -12.09 7.02
N ASP A 53 0.45 -13.42 7.17
CA ASP A 53 1.61 -14.30 7.10
C ASP A 53 2.24 -14.29 5.70
N THR A 54 1.44 -14.42 4.65
CA THR A 54 1.86 -14.38 3.26
C THR A 54 2.47 -13.03 2.90
N ILE A 55 1.82 -11.92 3.24
CA ILE A 55 2.36 -10.58 2.96
C ILE A 55 3.65 -10.37 3.73
N GLY A 56 3.68 -10.67 5.02
CA GLY A 56 4.87 -10.49 5.86
C GLY A 56 6.06 -11.33 5.40
N ALA A 57 5.83 -12.58 4.98
CA ALA A 57 6.87 -13.44 4.42
C ALA A 57 7.42 -12.89 3.08
N ALA A 58 6.54 -12.41 2.20
CA ALA A 58 6.94 -11.79 0.94
C ALA A 58 7.78 -10.51 1.17
N ILE A 59 7.37 -9.67 2.13
CA ILE A 59 8.13 -8.47 2.53
C ILE A 59 9.51 -8.85 3.05
N LYS A 60 9.60 -9.83 3.96
CA LYS A 60 10.87 -10.24 4.54
C LYS A 60 11.80 -10.85 3.49
N SER A 61 11.26 -11.66 2.58
CA SER A 61 12.04 -12.22 1.47
C SER A 61 12.63 -11.14 0.55
N LEU A 62 11.88 -10.08 0.22
CA LEU A 62 12.40 -8.94 -0.53
C LEU A 62 13.50 -8.19 0.23
N SER A 63 13.29 -7.97 1.52
CA SER A 63 14.27 -7.34 2.41
C SER A 63 15.58 -8.14 2.45
N ASP A 64 15.49 -9.46 2.64
CA ASP A 64 16.67 -10.34 2.73
C ASP A 64 17.42 -10.43 1.40
N ALA A 65 16.72 -10.23 0.28
CA ALA A 65 17.31 -10.09 -1.04
C ALA A 65 17.87 -8.68 -1.33
N GLY A 66 17.69 -7.71 -0.43
CA GLY A 66 18.09 -6.31 -0.65
C GLY A 66 17.36 -5.65 -1.82
N SER A 67 16.12 -6.06 -2.09
CA SER A 67 15.37 -5.66 -3.28
C SER A 67 14.39 -4.53 -2.96
N CYS A 68 14.59 -3.39 -3.61
CA CYS A 68 13.64 -2.27 -3.65
C CYS A 68 12.51 -2.46 -4.67
N GLY A 69 12.40 -3.67 -5.25
CA GLY A 69 11.37 -4.00 -6.22
C GLY A 69 9.96 -3.93 -5.63
N LYS A 70 8.97 -3.79 -6.52
CA LYS A 70 7.58 -3.98 -6.13
C LYS A 70 7.29 -5.47 -5.99
N SER A 71 6.58 -5.86 -4.94
CA SER A 71 5.94 -7.16 -4.81
C SER A 71 4.43 -6.98 -4.87
N SER A 72 3.73 -7.92 -5.48
CA SER A 72 2.28 -7.93 -5.53
C SER A 72 1.79 -9.36 -5.46
N GLY A 73 0.60 -9.56 -4.94
CA GLY A 73 -0.04 -10.87 -4.89
C GLY A 73 -1.52 -10.77 -4.61
N SER A 74 -2.16 -11.92 -4.54
CA SER A 74 -3.57 -12.05 -4.20
C SER A 74 -3.81 -13.33 -3.41
N LEU A 75 -4.74 -13.28 -2.46
CA LEU A 75 -5.19 -14.40 -1.64
C LEU A 75 -6.68 -14.23 -1.36
N ASP A 76 -7.50 -15.21 -1.73
CA ASP A 76 -8.93 -15.29 -1.43
C ASP A 76 -9.70 -13.97 -1.64
N GLY A 77 -9.56 -13.39 -2.84
CA GLY A 77 -10.22 -12.14 -3.24
C GLY A 77 -9.53 -10.86 -2.76
N VAL A 78 -8.52 -10.96 -1.88
CA VAL A 78 -7.72 -9.80 -1.43
C VAL A 78 -6.46 -9.71 -2.27
N SER A 79 -6.24 -8.58 -2.92
CA SER A 79 -4.97 -8.27 -3.60
C SER A 79 -4.11 -7.32 -2.76
N TRP A 80 -2.80 -7.33 -2.97
CA TRP A 80 -1.90 -6.35 -2.36
C TRP A 80 -0.76 -5.96 -3.29
N VAL A 81 -0.21 -4.77 -3.04
CA VAL A 81 1.03 -4.28 -3.65
C VAL A 81 1.90 -3.73 -2.54
N TYR A 82 3.16 -4.13 -2.53
CA TYR A 82 4.16 -3.69 -1.59
C TYR A 82 5.37 -3.12 -2.33
N TYR A 83 5.98 -2.09 -1.76
CA TYR A 83 7.34 -1.68 -2.13
C TYR A 83 8.06 -1.11 -0.91
N ALA A 84 9.38 -1.15 -0.95
CA ALA A 84 10.23 -0.59 0.09
C ALA A 84 11.13 0.51 -0.46
N THR A 85 11.53 1.40 0.43
CA THR A 85 12.59 2.39 0.21
C THR A 85 13.55 2.38 1.39
N GLY A 86 14.73 2.96 1.20
CA GLY A 86 15.80 2.97 2.21
C GLY A 86 17.14 2.53 1.64
N ARG A 87 18.17 2.49 2.49
CA ARG A 87 19.45 1.86 2.12
C ARG A 87 19.19 0.37 1.92
N ASN A 88 19.50 -0.15 0.73
CA ASN A 88 19.30 -1.54 0.28
C ASN A 88 17.87 -2.12 0.45
N CYS A 89 16.90 -1.33 0.90
CA CYS A 89 15.52 -1.77 1.14
C CYS A 89 15.38 -2.96 2.09
N ASP A 90 16.40 -3.21 2.92
CA ASP A 90 16.39 -4.21 3.96
C ASP A 90 15.81 -3.66 5.26
N THR A 91 15.20 -4.54 6.06
CA THR A 91 14.70 -4.25 7.39
C THR A 91 15.29 -5.21 8.41
N THR A 92 15.60 -4.66 9.58
CA THR A 92 15.98 -5.42 10.77
C THR A 92 14.77 -6.00 11.51
N ALA A 93 13.55 -5.64 11.07
CA ALA A 93 12.33 -6.20 11.63
C ALA A 93 12.27 -7.72 11.38
N GLU A 94 11.99 -8.47 12.44
CA GLU A 94 11.66 -9.89 12.35
C GLU A 94 10.38 -10.09 11.54
N VAL A 95 10.29 -11.20 10.79
CA VAL A 95 9.11 -11.50 9.96
C VAL A 95 7.82 -11.47 10.78
N LYS A 96 7.85 -12.00 12.01
CA LYS A 96 6.70 -12.03 12.92
C LYS A 96 6.27 -10.63 13.38
N THR A 97 7.20 -9.68 13.46
CA THR A 97 6.89 -8.28 13.77
C THR A 97 6.10 -7.65 12.63
N ILE A 98 6.51 -7.91 11.39
CA ILE A 98 5.82 -7.42 10.18
C ILE A 98 4.42 -8.05 10.06
N GLN A 99 4.34 -9.38 10.19
CA GLN A 99 3.08 -10.12 10.16
C GLN A 99 2.13 -9.65 11.26
N GLY A 100 2.64 -9.47 12.49
CA GLY A 100 1.88 -8.99 13.63
C GLY A 100 1.34 -7.57 13.41
N ALA A 101 2.13 -6.66 12.84
CA ALA A 101 1.69 -5.30 12.55
C ALA A 101 0.55 -5.26 11.51
N ILE A 102 0.69 -6.02 10.41
CA ILE A 102 -0.35 -6.12 9.36
C ILE A 102 -1.62 -6.74 9.94
N LYS A 103 -1.49 -7.87 10.63
CA LYS A 103 -2.62 -8.55 11.27
C LYS A 103 -3.34 -7.64 12.25
N GLN A 104 -2.59 -6.94 13.09
CA GLN A 104 -3.16 -6.04 14.09
C GLN A 104 -3.98 -4.95 13.40
N HIS A 105 -3.44 -4.29 12.36
CA HIS A 105 -4.17 -3.28 11.59
C HIS A 105 -5.49 -3.84 11.04
N LEU A 106 -5.44 -4.98 10.34
CA LEU A 106 -6.61 -5.60 9.73
C LEU A 106 -7.69 -6.04 10.75
N ILE A 107 -7.28 -6.40 11.98
CA ILE A 107 -8.22 -6.80 13.04
C ILE A 107 -8.78 -5.57 13.76
N THR A 108 -7.93 -4.64 14.20
CA THR A 108 -8.34 -3.57 15.12
C THR A 108 -8.84 -2.32 14.43
N THR A 109 -8.27 -1.99 13.28
CA THR A 109 -8.68 -0.80 12.52
C THR A 109 -9.90 -1.13 11.66
N ASP A 110 -9.87 -2.30 11.02
CA ASP A 110 -10.83 -2.67 9.98
C ASP A 110 -11.89 -3.69 10.47
N GLY A 111 -11.80 -4.16 11.72
CA GLY A 111 -12.77 -5.09 12.29
C GLY A 111 -12.88 -6.41 11.51
N ASN A 112 -11.78 -6.86 10.88
CA ASN A 112 -11.75 -7.98 9.94
C ASN A 112 -12.54 -7.76 8.64
N SER A 113 -12.75 -6.51 8.22
CA SER A 113 -13.49 -6.19 6.99
C SER A 113 -12.80 -5.08 6.20
N LEU A 114 -12.43 -5.35 4.95
CA LEU A 114 -11.85 -4.34 4.08
C LEU A 114 -12.98 -3.59 3.37
N CYS A 115 -13.32 -2.41 3.87
CA CYS A 115 -14.35 -1.53 3.29
C CYS A 115 -13.78 -0.46 2.36
N SER A 116 -12.48 -0.20 2.45
CA SER A 116 -11.76 0.76 1.62
C SER A 116 -10.40 0.22 1.24
N THR A 117 -9.82 0.80 0.19
CA THR A 117 -8.40 0.59 -0.11
C THR A 117 -7.56 1.04 1.08
N GLU A 118 -6.81 0.11 1.65
CA GLU A 118 -5.96 0.35 2.82
C GLU A 118 -4.52 0.63 2.40
N CYS A 119 -3.90 1.55 3.11
CA CYS A 119 -2.55 2.02 2.87
C CYS A 119 -1.77 2.02 4.18
N LEU A 120 -0.89 1.04 4.34
CA LEU A 120 -0.09 0.87 5.54
C LEU A 120 1.33 1.35 5.27
N ASP A 121 1.79 2.28 6.11
CA ASP A 121 3.19 2.65 6.20
C ASP A 121 3.85 1.77 7.26
N LEU A 122 4.69 0.85 6.79
CA LEU A 122 5.46 -0.07 7.60
C LEU A 122 6.84 0.55 7.81
N THR A 123 7.01 1.20 8.96
CA THR A 123 8.30 1.71 9.39
C THR A 123 8.83 0.89 10.57
N HIS A 124 10.15 0.74 10.61
CA HIS A 124 10.86 0.12 11.72
C HIS A 124 12.17 0.88 11.90
N SER A 125 12.88 0.65 13.00
CA SER A 125 14.17 1.30 13.26
C SER A 125 15.14 1.14 12.07
N GLY A 126 15.88 2.21 11.76
CA GLY A 126 16.83 2.24 10.64
C GLY A 126 16.36 3.11 9.49
N THR A 127 16.77 2.77 8.26
CA THR A 127 16.46 3.53 7.04
C THR A 127 15.32 2.94 6.22
N TRP A 128 14.69 1.87 6.71
CA TRP A 128 13.66 1.15 5.98
C TRP A 128 12.31 1.84 6.09
N SER A 129 11.65 2.01 4.94
CA SER A 129 10.25 2.43 4.87
C SER A 129 9.53 1.58 3.84
N GLY A 130 8.65 0.71 4.32
CA GLY A 130 7.80 -0.17 3.53
C GLY A 130 6.41 0.43 3.34
N PHE A 131 5.87 0.33 2.13
CA PHE A 131 4.55 0.83 1.80
C PHE A 131 3.72 -0.32 1.27
N LEU A 132 2.63 -0.65 1.97
CA LEU A 132 1.71 -1.72 1.63
C LEU A 132 0.36 -1.12 1.24
N LEU A 133 -0.10 -1.45 0.04
CA LEU A 133 -1.41 -1.10 -0.50
C LEU A 133 -2.26 -2.37 -0.57
N ILE A 134 -3.44 -2.34 0.04
CA ILE A 134 -4.44 -3.41 -0.05
C ILE A 134 -5.68 -2.82 -0.72
N PRO A 135 -5.80 -2.89 -2.06
CA PRO A 135 -7.00 -2.43 -2.73
C PRO A 135 -8.19 -3.30 -2.36
N VAL A 136 -9.35 -2.66 -2.15
CA VAL A 136 -10.60 -3.41 -2.22
C VAL A 136 -11.03 -3.45 -3.67
N VAL A 137 -10.86 -4.63 -4.27
CA VAL A 137 -11.55 -4.99 -5.49
C VAL A 137 -12.88 -5.61 -5.06
N ALA A 138 -13.98 -4.91 -5.29
CA ALA A 138 -15.28 -5.55 -5.17
C ALA A 138 -15.36 -6.60 -6.29
N GLU A 139 -15.38 -7.88 -5.93
CA GLU A 139 -15.55 -8.98 -6.88
C GLU A 139 -16.88 -8.85 -7.67
N SER A 140 -17.82 -8.05 -7.18
CA SER A 140 -19.13 -7.75 -7.77
C SER A 140 -19.13 -6.81 -8.98
N VAL A 141 -17.98 -6.37 -9.51
CA VAL A 141 -17.94 -5.78 -10.88
C VAL A 141 -17.83 -6.84 -11.98
N VAL A 142 -17.67 -8.13 -11.67
CA VAL A 142 -17.64 -9.17 -12.72
C VAL A 142 -19.01 -9.66 -13.17
N ASP A 143 -20.09 -9.43 -12.41
CA ASP A 143 -21.44 -9.90 -12.78
C ASP A 143 -22.29 -8.88 -13.58
N GLU A 144 -21.93 -7.59 -13.60
CA GLU A 144 -22.69 -6.57 -14.40
C GLU A 144 -22.12 -6.35 -15.81
N VAL A 145 -21.10 -7.12 -16.22
CA VAL A 145 -20.55 -7.07 -17.60
C VAL A 145 -20.96 -8.31 -18.42
N ILE A 146 -21.63 -9.29 -17.81
CA ILE A 146 -22.11 -10.53 -18.48
C ILE A 146 -23.63 -10.49 -18.71
N LEU A 147 -24.30 -9.33 -18.73
CA LEU A 147 -25.73 -9.25 -19.09
C LEU A 147 -26.14 -7.99 -19.89
N SER A 148 -25.21 -7.31 -20.56
CA SER A 148 -25.53 -6.22 -21.51
C SER A 148 -25.12 -6.55 -22.94
#